data_AF-A0A317M454-F1
#
_entry.id   AF-A0A317M454-F1
#
_cell.length_a   1.000
_cell.length_b   1.000
_cell.length_c   1.000
_cell.angle_alpha   90.00
_cell.angle_beta   90.00
_cell.angle_gamma   90.00
#
_symmetry.space_group_name_H-M   'P 1'
#
loop_
_entity.id
_entity.type
_entity.pdbx_description
1 polymer ?
#
loop_
_entity_poly.entity_id
_entity_poly.type
_entity_poly.pdbx_seq_one_letter_code
_entity_poly.pdbx_strand_id
1 'polypeptide(L)'
;MAIVKDNILMQLVRGSLGKQITIYERNGQIIMAKKRGPSRKKPTQKQLEARHKMTIASMRAQQMLEDPQIKAYYQSLAGPGQNAYNIAVKDAYRSPEIQNIRLEDEEVVVTAQNEFRVAEVEVKVVDADGVVTESGRAFLGRNGVDWYYKATALPAGGKVIVAAKNLPGNLTVKELLLS
;
A
#
# COMPACT_ATOMS: atom_id res chain seq x y z
N MET A 1 -17.47 -30.19 0.65
CA MET A 1 -18.01 -28.93 1.21
C MET A 1 -19.50 -28.98 0.96
N ALA A 2 -20.32 -28.62 1.94
CA ALA A 2 -21.77 -28.62 1.80
C ALA A 2 -22.32 -27.26 2.25
N ILE A 3 -23.35 -26.78 1.54
CA ILE A 3 -24.14 -25.62 1.95
C ILE A 3 -25.35 -26.16 2.71
N VAL A 4 -25.59 -25.63 3.91
CA VAL A 4 -26.74 -26.01 4.71
C VAL A 4 -27.95 -25.17 4.26
N LYS A 5 -29.02 -25.85 3.85
CA LYS A 5 -30.32 -25.22 3.53
C LYS A 5 -31.33 -25.62 4.60
N ASP A 6 -32.10 -24.66 5.10
CA ASP A 6 -33.26 -24.86 5.97
C ASP A 6 -33.03 -25.82 7.15
N ASN A 7 -32.08 -25.47 8.03
CA ASN A 7 -31.78 -26.27 9.22
C ASN A 7 -31.76 -25.40 10.49
N ILE A 8 -32.78 -25.54 11.34
CA ILE A 8 -32.93 -24.79 12.58
C ILE A 8 -31.80 -25.04 13.58
N LEU A 9 -31.22 -26.25 13.59
CA LEU A 9 -30.16 -26.63 14.53
C LEU A 9 -28.82 -25.98 14.19
N MET A 10 -28.57 -25.71 12.91
CA MET A 10 -27.27 -25.21 12.45
C MET A 10 -27.21 -23.69 12.34
N GLN A 11 -28.34 -22.98 12.50
CA GLN A 11 -28.41 -21.53 12.36
C GLN A 11 -27.50 -20.77 13.34
N LEU A 12 -27.43 -21.23 14.59
CA LEU A 12 -26.67 -20.59 15.67
C LEU A 12 -25.32 -21.26 15.98
N VAL A 13 -24.96 -22.31 15.23
CA VAL A 13 -23.74 -23.08 15.49
C VAL A 13 -22.61 -22.59 14.58
N ARG A 14 -21.50 -22.16 15.20
CA ARG A 14 -20.25 -21.78 14.51
C ARG A 14 -19.08 -22.45 15.21
N GLY A 15 -18.02 -22.77 14.47
CA GLY A 15 -16.79 -23.33 15.01
C GLY A 15 -16.48 -24.74 14.55
N SER A 16 -15.70 -25.48 15.33
CA SER A 16 -15.25 -26.84 14.98
C SER A 16 -16.00 -27.90 15.76
N LEU A 17 -16.62 -28.85 15.06
CA LEU A 17 -17.20 -30.05 15.66
C LEU A 17 -16.22 -31.23 15.56
N GLY A 18 -15.84 -31.79 16.71
CA GLY A 18 -15.06 -33.02 16.80
C GLY A 18 -13.69 -33.00 16.10
N LYS A 19 -13.12 -31.81 15.83
CA LYS A 19 -11.94 -31.62 14.95
C LYS A 19 -12.10 -32.19 13.52
N GLN A 20 -13.32 -32.55 13.11
CA GLN A 20 -13.61 -33.15 11.81
C GLN A 20 -14.30 -32.18 10.86
N ILE A 21 -15.17 -31.31 11.39
CA ILE A 21 -15.98 -30.38 10.59
C ILE A 21 -15.82 -28.97 11.16
N THR A 22 -15.69 -27.99 10.28
CA THR A 22 -15.80 -26.57 10.60
C THR A 22 -17.10 -26.04 10.01
N ILE A 23 -17.90 -25.38 10.84
CA ILE A 23 -19.15 -24.71 10.51
C ILE A 23 -18.90 -23.21 10.57
N TYR A 24 -19.07 -22.52 9.45
CA TYR A 24 -18.85 -21.08 9.36
C TYR A 24 -19.84 -20.45 8.39
N GLU A 25 -20.00 -19.14 8.48
CA GLU A 25 -20.88 -18.38 7.59
C GLU A 25 -20.05 -17.60 6.58
N ARG A 26 -20.52 -17.55 5.33
CA ARG A 26 -19.93 -16.72 4.28
C ARG A 26 -21.05 -16.25 3.37
N ASN A 27 -21.12 -14.93 3.14
CA ASN A 27 -22.16 -14.30 2.32
C ASN A 27 -23.59 -14.71 2.72
N GLY A 28 -23.88 -14.77 4.02
CA GLY A 28 -25.20 -15.15 4.54
C GLY A 28 -25.54 -16.65 4.44
N GLN A 29 -24.62 -17.48 3.95
CA GLN A 29 -24.81 -18.93 3.84
C GLN A 29 -23.98 -19.69 4.87
N ILE A 30 -24.60 -20.70 5.48
CA ILE A 30 -23.93 -21.59 6.43
C ILE A 30 -23.22 -22.69 5.63
N ILE A 31 -21.91 -22.76 5.79
CA ILE A 31 -21.03 -23.70 5.10
C ILE A 31 -20.45 -24.70 6.10
N MET A 32 -20.55 -25.97 5.75
CA MET A 32 -19.87 -27.07 6.43
C MET A 32 -18.72 -27.58 5.57
N ALA A 33 -17.52 -27.61 6.14
CA ALA A 33 -16.33 -28.14 5.48
C ALA A 33 -15.58 -29.09 6.41
N LYS A 34 -14.93 -30.10 5.83
CA LYS A 34 -13.97 -30.93 6.57
C LYS A 34 -12.89 -30.02 7.14
N LYS A 35 -12.65 -30.10 8.45
CA LYS A 35 -11.61 -29.31 9.12
C LYS A 35 -10.26 -29.67 8.51
N ARG A 36 -9.57 -28.68 7.97
CA ARG A 36 -8.20 -28.85 7.47
C ARG A 36 -7.25 -28.78 8.66
N GLY A 37 -6.31 -29.72 8.73
CA GLY A 37 -5.16 -29.62 9.62
C GLY A 37 -4.16 -28.56 9.14
N PRO A 38 -3.13 -28.26 9.94
CA PRO A 38 -2.03 -27.39 9.50
C PRO A 38 -1.36 -27.96 8.24
N SER A 39 -0.86 -27.07 7.38
CA SER A 39 -0.12 -27.48 6.19
C SER A 39 1.13 -28.25 6.60
N ARG A 40 1.32 -29.44 6.02
CA ARG A 40 2.56 -30.22 6.15
C ARG A 40 3.63 -29.80 5.13
N LYS A 41 3.27 -28.97 4.16
CA LYS A 41 4.19 -28.47 3.12
C LYS A 41 4.95 -27.25 3.65
N LYS A 42 6.26 -27.24 3.42
CA LYS A 42 7.11 -26.07 3.69
C LYS A 42 6.64 -24.87 2.85
N PRO A 43 6.62 -23.65 3.40
CA PRO A 43 6.28 -22.46 2.65
C PRO A 43 7.25 -22.24 1.48
N THR A 44 6.74 -21.70 0.36
CA THR A 44 7.61 -21.25 -0.73
C THR A 44 8.28 -19.93 -0.38
N GLN A 45 9.36 -19.58 -1.09
CA GLN A 45 10.06 -18.31 -0.89
C GLN A 45 9.12 -17.10 -1.02
N LYS A 46 8.28 -17.06 -2.06
CA LYS A 46 7.25 -16.01 -2.25
C LYS A 46 6.26 -15.93 -1.07
N GLN A 47 5.93 -17.06 -0.44
CA GLN A 47 5.06 -17.07 0.74
C GLN A 47 5.75 -16.50 1.97
N LEU A 48 7.04 -16.77 2.15
CA LEU A 48 7.83 -16.21 3.24
C LEU A 48 7.98 -14.69 3.08
N GLU A 49 8.26 -14.23 1.87
CA GLU A 49 8.34 -12.79 1.53
C GLU A 49 7.01 -12.08 1.78
N ALA A 50 5.89 -12.66 1.31
CA ALA A 50 4.56 -12.09 1.55
C ALA A 50 4.21 -12.02 3.04
N ARG A 51 4.58 -13.05 3.83
CA ARG A 51 4.39 -13.04 5.29
C ARG A 51 5.24 -11.96 5.95
N HIS A 52 6.52 -11.87 5.59
CA HIS A 52 7.42 -10.86 6.14
C HIS A 52 6.93 -9.45 5.83
N LYS A 53 6.53 -9.19 4.58
CA LYS A 53 5.95 -7.92 4.15
C LYS A 53 4.67 -7.59 4.91
N MET A 54 3.81 -8.58 5.14
CA MET A 54 2.58 -8.41 5.92
C MET A 54 2.88 -8.07 7.39
N THR A 55 3.88 -8.69 8.01
CA THR A 55 4.31 -8.37 9.37
C THR A 55 4.77 -6.91 9.47
N ILE A 56 5.60 -6.46 8.53
CA ILE A 56 6.06 -5.06 8.49
C ILE A 56 4.87 -4.10 8.29
N ALA A 57 3.98 -4.39 7.33
CA ALA A 57 2.80 -3.57 7.08
C ALA A 57 1.89 -3.47 8.30
N SER A 58 1.68 -4.58 9.01
CA SER A 58 0.91 -4.64 10.25
C SER A 58 1.50 -3.76 11.35
N MET A 59 2.82 -3.83 11.57
CA MET A 59 3.48 -3.02 12.60
C MET A 59 3.37 -1.52 12.28
N ARG A 60 3.62 -1.14 11.03
CA ARG A 60 3.49 0.27 10.60
C ARG A 60 2.05 0.77 10.75
N ALA A 61 1.07 -0.02 10.33
CA ALA A 61 -0.33 0.33 10.46
C ALA A 61 -0.72 0.53 11.94
N GLN A 62 -0.25 -0.31 12.86
CA GLN A 62 -0.51 -0.12 14.30
C GLN A 62 0.04 1.21 14.80
N GLN A 63 1.30 1.52 14.50
CA GLN A 63 1.95 2.78 14.89
C GLN A 63 1.21 4.01 14.34
N MET A 64 0.80 3.97 13.06
CA MET A 64 0.08 5.08 12.45
C MET A 64 -1.28 5.35 13.09
N LEU A 65 -1.97 4.31 13.57
CA LEU A 65 -3.30 4.44 14.17
C LEU A 65 -3.27 4.95 15.61
N GLU A 66 -2.08 5.13 16.19
CA GLU A 66 -1.89 5.86 17.44
C GLU A 66 -2.26 7.34 17.27
N ASP A 67 -2.08 7.90 16.06
CA ASP A 67 -2.52 9.24 15.72
C ASP A 67 -4.04 9.25 15.43
N PRO A 68 -4.86 9.99 16.23
CA PRO A 68 -6.30 10.07 16.03
C PRO A 68 -6.71 10.63 14.66
N GLN A 69 -5.94 11.55 14.09
CA GLN A 69 -6.25 12.17 12.79
C GLN A 69 -6.04 11.15 11.65
N ILE A 70 -4.94 10.40 11.69
CA ILE A 70 -4.65 9.34 10.72
C ILE A 70 -5.67 8.20 10.84
N LYS A 71 -6.04 7.84 12.07
CA LYS A 71 -7.08 6.86 12.32
C LYS A 71 -8.44 7.30 11.76
N ALA A 72 -8.83 8.55 11.96
CA ALA A 72 -10.06 9.10 11.41
C ALA A 72 -10.07 9.10 9.88
N TYR A 73 -8.94 9.47 9.25
CA TYR A 73 -8.76 9.40 7.80
C TYR A 73 -8.96 7.98 7.25
N TYR A 74 -8.32 6.97 7.83
CA TYR A 74 -8.52 5.59 7.39
C TYR A 74 -9.92 5.06 7.68
N GLN A 75 -10.55 5.51 8.77
CA GLN A 75 -11.92 5.15 9.08
C GLN A 75 -12.92 5.71 8.06
N SER A 76 -12.69 6.92 7.51
CA SER A 76 -13.56 7.49 6.47
C SER A 76 -13.43 6.77 5.13
N LEU A 77 -12.35 6.03 4.90
CA LEU A 77 -12.13 5.22 3.69
C LEU A 77 -12.59 3.76 3.84
N ALA A 78 -13.05 3.35 5.02
CA ALA A 78 -13.44 1.98 5.28
C ALA A 78 -14.77 1.63 4.60
N GLY A 79 -14.76 0.57 3.79
CA GLY A 79 -15.98 0.00 3.21
C GLY A 79 -16.73 -0.95 4.17
N PRO A 80 -17.85 -1.54 3.73
CA PRO A 80 -18.60 -2.51 4.53
C PRO A 80 -17.72 -3.67 5.03
N GLY A 81 -17.72 -3.90 6.35
CA GLY A 81 -16.94 -4.97 6.98
C GLY A 81 -15.44 -4.69 7.11
N GLN A 82 -14.98 -3.47 6.80
CA GLN A 82 -13.61 -3.03 7.00
C GLN A 82 -13.53 -2.05 8.17
N ASN A 83 -12.39 -2.00 8.84
CA ASN A 83 -12.06 -0.98 9.83
C ASN A 83 -10.82 -0.19 9.41
N ALA A 84 -10.54 0.92 10.11
CA ALA A 84 -9.34 1.74 9.85
C ALA A 84 -8.04 0.92 9.81
N TYR A 85 -7.93 -0.12 10.63
CA TYR A 85 -6.76 -1.00 10.64
C TYR A 85 -6.60 -1.80 9.34
N ASN A 86 -7.69 -2.37 8.80
CA ASN A 86 -7.62 -3.07 7.52
C ASN A 86 -7.16 -2.17 6.38
N ILE A 87 -7.61 -0.91 6.39
CA ILE A 87 -7.22 0.09 5.38
C ILE A 87 -5.76 0.49 5.53
N ALA A 88 -5.31 0.81 6.75
CA ALA A 88 -3.92 1.17 7.03
C ALA A 88 -2.94 0.05 6.67
N VAL A 89 -3.27 -1.22 6.95
CA VAL A 89 -2.46 -2.37 6.54
C VAL A 89 -2.37 -2.48 5.01
N LYS A 90 -3.47 -2.22 4.30
CA LYS A 90 -3.50 -2.24 2.84
C LYS A 90 -2.58 -1.17 2.24
N ASP A 91 -2.60 0.04 2.79
CA ASP A 91 -1.70 1.15 2.42
C ASP A 91 -0.24 0.79 2.73
N ALA A 92 0.04 0.31 3.95
CA ALA A 92 1.39 -0.06 4.37
C ALA A 92 1.97 -1.25 3.60
N TYR A 93 1.12 -2.06 2.96
CA TYR A 93 1.56 -3.18 2.13
C TYR A 93 1.92 -2.76 0.69
N ARG A 94 1.45 -1.60 0.21
CA ARG A 94 1.65 -1.14 -1.17
C ARG A 94 2.54 0.10 -1.19
N SER A 95 3.51 0.14 -2.10
CA SER A 95 4.28 1.36 -2.34
C SER A 95 3.50 2.27 -3.29
N PRO A 96 3.70 3.60 -3.23
CA PRO A 96 3.22 4.49 -4.29
C PRO A 96 3.87 4.15 -5.63
N GLU A 97 3.32 4.63 -6.73
CA GLU A 97 3.84 4.42 -8.08
C GLU A 97 4.16 5.77 -8.72
N ILE A 98 5.34 5.89 -9.34
CA ILE A 98 5.70 7.04 -10.17
C ILE A 98 5.41 6.69 -11.62
N GLN A 99 4.28 7.17 -12.12
CA GLN A 99 3.80 6.87 -13.46
C GLN A 99 4.62 7.60 -14.51
N ASN A 100 4.78 8.92 -14.33
CA ASN A 100 5.45 9.76 -15.31
C ASN A 100 6.31 10.84 -14.64
N ILE A 101 7.38 11.22 -15.33
CA ILE A 101 8.22 12.38 -15.00
C ILE A 101 8.33 13.18 -16.30
N ARG A 102 7.85 14.42 -16.27
CA ARG A 102 7.92 15.36 -17.39
C ARG A 102 8.79 16.54 -16.99
N LEU A 103 9.47 17.11 -17.97
CA LEU A 103 10.27 18.31 -17.83
C LEU A 103 9.59 19.40 -18.66
N GLU A 104 9.21 20.49 -18.00
CA GLU A 104 8.56 21.65 -18.60
C GLU A 104 9.45 22.85 -18.28
N ASP A 105 10.39 23.15 -19.20
CA ASP A 105 11.49 24.11 -19.00
C ASP A 105 12.34 23.80 -17.75
N GLU A 106 12.19 24.59 -16.69
CA GLU A 106 12.87 24.43 -15.39
C GLU A 106 12.01 23.67 -14.36
N GLU A 107 10.80 23.24 -14.74
CA GLU A 107 9.89 22.54 -13.85
C GLU A 107 9.91 21.03 -14.09
N VAL A 108 10.08 20.27 -13.01
CA VAL A 108 9.94 18.82 -12.98
C VAL A 108 8.54 18.47 -12.51
N VAL A 109 7.73 17.91 -13.41
CA VAL A 109 6.36 17.49 -13.12
C VAL A 109 6.32 15.97 -12.96
N VAL A 110 5.96 15.53 -11.75
CA VAL A 110 5.91 14.11 -11.38
C VAL A 110 4.47 13.67 -11.19
N THR A 111 4.00 12.74 -12.02
CA THR A 111 2.70 12.08 -11.80
C THR A 111 2.91 10.87 -10.89
N ALA A 112 2.44 10.96 -9.66
CA ALA A 112 2.57 9.89 -8.66
C ALA A 112 1.19 9.49 -8.13
N GLN A 113 0.95 8.17 -8.05
CA GLN A 113 -0.32 7.63 -7.58
C GLN A 113 -0.11 6.68 -6.41
N ASN A 114 -1.10 6.66 -5.53
CA ASN A 114 -1.25 5.66 -4.49
C ASN A 114 -2.76 5.44 -4.31
N GLU A 115 -3.16 4.21 -3.98
CA GLU A 115 -4.56 3.88 -3.73
C GLU A 115 -5.20 4.76 -2.64
N PHE A 116 -4.39 5.28 -1.72
CA PHE A 116 -4.82 6.16 -0.63
C PHE A 116 -4.29 7.57 -0.84
N ARG A 117 -2.99 7.77 -0.57
CA ARG A 117 -2.36 9.08 -0.64
C ARG A 117 -0.85 8.96 -0.82
N VAL A 118 -0.33 9.74 -1.77
CA VAL A 118 1.10 10.09 -1.79
C VAL A 118 1.30 11.22 -0.78
N ALA A 119 2.15 11.00 0.20
CA ALA A 119 2.39 11.93 1.31
C ALA A 119 3.44 12.97 0.93
N GLU A 120 4.46 12.55 0.18
CA GLU A 120 5.62 13.38 -0.15
C GLU A 120 6.24 12.90 -1.47
N VAL A 121 6.69 13.85 -2.28
CA VAL A 121 7.55 13.60 -3.44
C VAL A 121 8.79 14.48 -3.27
N GLU A 122 9.96 13.85 -3.29
CA GLU A 122 11.27 14.51 -3.26
C GLU A 122 11.92 14.38 -4.64
N VAL A 123 12.54 15.47 -5.10
CA VAL A 123 13.25 15.54 -6.37
C VAL A 123 14.70 15.88 -6.08
N LYS A 124 15.62 15.14 -6.70
CA LYS A 124 17.06 15.39 -6.68
C LYS A 124 17.56 15.57 -8.10
N VAL A 125 18.33 16.62 -8.33
CA VAL A 125 19.01 16.87 -9.60
C VAL A 125 20.47 16.52 -9.43
N VAL A 126 20.99 15.76 -10.39
CA VAL A 126 22.36 15.26 -10.42
C VAL A 126 22.98 15.68 -11.74
N ASP A 127 24.21 16.19 -11.73
CA ASP A 127 24.93 16.53 -12.95
C ASP A 127 25.54 15.31 -13.65
N ALA A 128 26.22 15.55 -14.78
CA ALA A 128 26.87 14.51 -15.57
C ALA A 128 28.02 13.81 -14.82
N ASP A 129 28.62 14.49 -13.83
CA ASP A 129 29.70 13.96 -12.99
C ASP A 129 29.16 13.16 -11.79
N GLY A 130 27.83 13.08 -11.63
CA GLY A 130 27.18 12.34 -10.56
C GLY A 130 27.05 13.11 -9.25
N VAL A 131 27.31 14.42 -9.25
CA VAL A 131 27.18 15.28 -8.07
C VAL A 131 25.74 15.78 -7.96
N VAL A 132 25.18 15.69 -6.75
CA VAL A 132 23.86 16.25 -6.46
C VAL A 132 23.99 17.77 -6.43
N THR A 133 23.43 18.44 -7.43
CA THR A 133 23.43 19.90 -7.53
C THR A 133 22.27 20.51 -6.75
N GLU A 134 21.16 19.78 -6.63
CA GLU A 134 19.93 20.27 -6.01
C GLU A 134 19.10 19.13 -5.42
N SER A 135 18.37 19.42 -4.33
CA SER A 135 17.42 18.48 -3.71
C SER A 135 16.31 19.25 -3.02
N GLY A 136 15.06 18.83 -3.19
CA GLY A 136 13.94 19.45 -2.50
C GLY A 136 12.61 18.71 -2.66
N ARG A 137 11.58 19.24 -2.00
CA ARG A 137 10.22 18.70 -2.02
C ARG A 137 9.42 19.29 -3.18
N ALA A 138 8.72 18.43 -3.91
CA ALA A 138 7.73 18.86 -4.88
C ALA A 138 6.41 19.21 -4.17
N PHE A 139 5.63 20.11 -4.78
CA PHE A 139 4.34 20.55 -4.29
C PHE A 139 3.21 19.88 -5.07
N LEU A 140 2.23 19.34 -4.34
CA LEU A 140 1.06 18.74 -4.97
C LEU A 140 0.21 19.80 -5.67
N GLY A 141 -0.04 19.62 -6.96
CA GLY A 141 -0.90 20.48 -7.75
C GLY A 141 -2.38 20.29 -7.45
N ARG A 142 -3.20 21.21 -7.97
CA ARG A 142 -4.65 21.21 -7.74
C ARG A 142 -5.38 19.99 -8.33
N ASN A 143 -4.77 19.28 -9.28
CA ASN A 143 -5.32 18.04 -9.84
C ASN A 143 -5.21 16.83 -8.89
N GLY A 144 -4.45 16.96 -7.79
CA GLY A 144 -4.32 15.93 -6.76
C GLY A 144 -3.43 14.74 -7.12
N VAL A 145 -2.77 14.75 -8.29
CA VAL A 145 -1.92 13.63 -8.78
C VAL A 145 -0.55 14.07 -9.28
N ASP A 146 -0.43 15.29 -9.80
CA ASP A 146 0.83 15.84 -10.27
C ASP A 146 1.51 16.63 -9.15
N TRP A 147 2.82 16.43 -9.05
CA TRP A 147 3.71 17.08 -8.11
C TRP A 147 4.72 17.92 -8.88
N TYR A 148 4.86 19.17 -8.49
CA TYR A 148 5.62 20.18 -9.21
C TYR A 148 6.84 20.58 -8.41
N TYR A 149 8.01 20.50 -9.04
CA TYR A 149 9.27 20.93 -8.46
C TYR A 149 9.96 21.90 -9.42
N LYS A 150 10.20 23.14 -8.96
CA LYS A 150 10.95 24.12 -9.74
C LYS A 150 12.44 23.94 -9.47
N ALA A 151 13.16 23.39 -10.45
CA ALA A 151 14.61 23.28 -10.38
C ALA A 151 15.26 24.64 -10.68
N THR A 152 16.45 24.86 -10.12
CA THR A 152 17.26 26.03 -10.42
C THR A 152 18.00 25.86 -11.76
N ALA A 153 18.41 24.62 -12.04
CA ALA A 153 19.03 24.25 -13.30
C ALA A 153 18.84 22.75 -13.56
N LEU A 154 18.68 22.38 -14.83
CA LEU A 154 18.67 21.00 -15.30
C LEU A 154 19.92 20.78 -16.18
N PRO A 155 21.04 20.30 -15.62
CA PRO A 155 22.28 20.15 -16.36
C PRO A 155 22.14 19.06 -17.43
N ALA A 156 22.46 19.40 -18.68
CA ALA A 156 22.49 18.45 -19.79
C ALA A 156 23.48 17.30 -19.51
N GLY A 157 23.09 16.07 -19.84
CA GLY A 157 23.85 14.87 -19.49
C GLY A 157 23.73 14.42 -18.03
N GLY A 158 23.02 15.19 -17.19
CA GLY A 158 22.70 14.83 -15.81
C GLY A 158 21.50 13.89 -15.69
N LYS A 159 20.93 13.79 -14.49
CA LYS A 159 19.69 13.05 -14.24
C LYS A 159 18.87 13.64 -13.10
N VAL A 160 17.57 13.39 -13.14
CA VAL A 160 16.63 13.69 -12.07
C VAL A 160 16.24 12.39 -11.39
N ILE A 161 16.40 12.32 -10.07
CA ILE A 161 15.97 11.21 -9.22
C ILE A 161 14.75 11.66 -8.44
N VAL A 162 13.64 10.96 -8.61
CA VAL A 162 12.38 11.26 -7.94
C VAL A 162 12.06 10.15 -6.96
N ALA A 163 11.71 10.53 -5.73
CA ALA A 163 11.34 9.62 -4.66
C ALA A 163 9.92 9.96 -4.15
N ALA A 164 8.96 9.05 -4.38
CA ALA A 164 7.59 9.20 -3.90
C ALA A 164 7.36 8.32 -2.66
N LYS A 165 6.72 8.89 -1.65
CA LYS A 165 6.46 8.26 -0.35
C LYS A 165 4.98 8.32 0.00
N ASN A 166 4.41 7.22 0.49
CA ASN A 166 3.03 7.20 1.03
C ASN A 166 3.01 7.45 2.55
N LEU A 167 1.81 7.54 3.16
CA LEU A 167 1.66 7.83 4.60
C LEU A 167 2.41 6.83 5.51
N PRO A 168 2.35 5.50 5.27
CA PRO A 168 3.15 4.52 6.02
C PRO A 168 4.66 4.55 5.78
N GLY A 169 5.12 5.38 4.84
CA GLY A 169 6.52 5.58 4.54
C GLY A 169 7.15 4.60 3.55
N ASN A 170 6.35 3.87 2.77
CA ASN A 170 6.86 3.11 1.64
C ASN A 170 7.34 4.07 0.54
N LEU A 171 8.51 3.79 0.00
CA LEU A 171 9.20 4.60 -0.99
C LEU A 171 9.20 3.90 -2.35
N THR A 172 9.04 4.68 -3.41
CA THR A 172 9.35 4.29 -4.80
C THR A 172 10.26 5.35 -5.40
N VAL A 173 11.33 4.90 -6.06
CA VAL A 173 12.31 5.78 -6.69
C VAL A 173 12.32 5.54 -8.19
N LYS A 174 12.39 6.61 -8.98
CA LYS A 174 12.50 6.57 -10.44
C LYS A 174 13.48 7.64 -10.90
N GLU A 175 14.27 7.32 -11.90
CA GLU A 175 15.27 8.22 -12.48
C GLU A 175 14.86 8.61 -13.92
N LEU A 176 15.18 9.83 -14.31
CA LEU A 176 15.05 10.36 -15.66
C LEU A 176 16.38 10.99 -16.07
N LEU A 177 16.96 10.56 -17.19
CA LEU A 177 18.17 11.16 -17.75
C LEU A 177 17.83 12.50 -18.40
N LEU A 178 18.68 13.51 -18.18
CA LEU A 178 18.61 14.81 -18.83
C LEU A 178 19.43 14.74 -20.12
N SER A 179 18.77 14.91 -21.26
CA SER A 179 19.39 14.94 -22.59
C SER A 179 20.05 16.28 -22.87
#